data_AF-A0A522Z5P9-F1
#
_entry.id   AF-A0A522Z5P9-F1
#
_cell.length_a   1.000
_cell.length_b   1.000
_cell.length_c   1.000
_cell.angle_alpha   90.00
_cell.angle_beta   90.00
_cell.angle_gamma   90.00
#
_symmetry.space_group_name_H-M   'P 1'
#
loop_
_entity.id
_entity.type
_entity.pdbx_description
1 polymer ?
#
loop_
_entity_poly.entity_id
_entity_poly.type
_entity_poly.pdbx_seq_one_letter_code
_entity_poly.pdbx_strand_id
1 'polypeptide(L)'
;MGLASAIVAVALMPIAAIAQSSDAGYCSALAAKYEQYLDMSSKGGQQPQSLDARVAVEKCKAGDTSGISGIEKALKAARIDLPPRS
;
A
#
# COMPACT_ATOMS: atom_id res chain seq x y z
N MET A 1 56.69 -11.37 3.59
CA MET A 1 55.30 -11.54 4.10
C MET A 1 54.34 -11.12 3.01
N GLY A 2 53.44 -12.03 2.63
CA GLY A 2 52.66 -11.95 1.40
C GLY A 2 51.39 -11.11 1.52
N LEU A 3 51.13 -10.37 0.43
CA LEU A 3 49.85 -10.19 -0.25
C LEU A 3 48.67 -9.73 0.62
N ALA A 4 48.51 -8.41 0.68
CA ALA A 4 47.32 -7.75 1.19
C ALA A 4 46.07 -8.20 0.41
N SER A 5 45.13 -8.84 1.10
CA SER A 5 43.82 -9.20 0.57
C SER A 5 43.01 -7.94 0.30
N ALA A 6 42.88 -7.57 -0.98
CA ALA A 6 41.90 -6.59 -1.40
C ALA A 6 40.52 -7.27 -1.43
N ILE A 7 39.74 -7.04 -0.37
CA ILE A 7 38.33 -7.45 -0.28
C ILE A 7 37.55 -6.59 -1.28
N VAL A 8 37.18 -7.17 -2.43
CA VAL A 8 36.26 -6.54 -3.38
C VAL A 8 34.87 -6.58 -2.75
N ALA A 9 34.47 -5.47 -2.14
CA ALA A 9 33.11 -5.27 -1.67
C ALA A 9 32.17 -5.14 -2.89
N VAL A 10 31.50 -6.24 -3.23
CA VAL A 10 30.36 -6.20 -4.15
C VAL A 10 29.23 -5.47 -3.44
N ALA A 11 29.10 -4.17 -3.73
CA ALA A 11 27.96 -3.38 -3.33
C ALA A 11 26.71 -3.91 -4.07
N LEU A 12 26.01 -4.86 -3.43
CA LEU A 12 24.63 -5.19 -3.75
C LEU A 12 23.78 -3.95 -3.43
N MET A 13 23.65 -3.04 -4.39
CA MET A 13 22.69 -1.95 -4.28
C MET A 13 21.28 -2.58 -4.22
N PRO A 14 20.45 -2.21 -3.23
CA PRO A 14 19.08 -2.68 -3.18
C PRO A 14 18.34 -2.03 -4.35
N ILE A 15 18.02 -2.82 -5.37
CA ILE A 15 17.10 -2.43 -6.45
C ILE A 15 15.67 -2.51 -5.89
N ALA A 16 15.36 -1.67 -4.90
CA ALA A 16 14.05 -1.60 -4.26
C ALA A 16 13.50 -0.18 -4.37
N ALA A 17 13.41 0.35 -5.60
CA ALA A 17 12.83 1.68 -5.84
C ALA A 17 12.02 1.79 -7.15
N ILE A 18 11.76 0.69 -7.83
CA ILE A 18 10.77 0.58 -8.92
C ILE A 18 9.51 -0.12 -8.39
N ALA A 19 9.01 0.37 -7.26
CA ALA A 19 7.70 0.00 -6.76
C ALA A 19 6.93 1.27 -6.36
N GLN A 20 7.61 2.29 -5.82
CA GLN A 20 6.96 3.51 -5.33
C GLN A 20 6.04 4.22 -6.33
N SER A 21 6.35 4.23 -7.63
CA SER A 21 5.50 4.87 -8.65
C SER A 21 4.22 4.08 -8.94
N SER A 22 4.33 2.78 -9.17
CA SER A 22 3.20 1.85 -9.34
C SER A 22 2.34 1.75 -8.09
N ASP A 23 2.99 1.72 -6.93
CA ASP A 23 2.37 1.59 -5.61
C ASP A 23 1.62 2.88 -5.24
N ALA A 24 2.08 4.07 -5.66
CA ALA A 24 1.32 5.32 -5.52
C ALA A 24 0.04 5.36 -6.37
N GLY A 25 0.10 4.88 -7.62
CA GLY A 25 -1.07 4.71 -8.48
C GLY A 25 -2.05 3.69 -7.88
N TYR A 26 -1.52 2.58 -7.36
CA TYR A 26 -2.30 1.55 -6.68
C TYR A 26 -2.95 2.06 -5.39
N CYS A 27 -2.23 2.85 -4.58
CA CYS A 27 -2.74 3.51 -3.39
C CYS A 27 -3.97 4.36 -3.70
N SER A 28 -3.90 5.13 -4.77
CA SER A 28 -4.98 6.01 -5.22
C SER A 28 -6.21 5.19 -5.65
N ALA A 29 -6.00 4.09 -6.39
CA ALA A 29 -7.06 3.19 -6.81
C ALA A 29 -7.72 2.48 -5.61
N LEU A 30 -6.93 2.04 -4.62
CA LEU A 30 -7.42 1.45 -3.38
C LEU A 30 -8.24 2.43 -2.56
N ALA A 31 -7.76 3.66 -2.41
CA ALA A 31 -8.47 4.72 -1.70
C ALA A 31 -9.85 4.98 -2.34
N ALA A 32 -9.90 5.13 -3.67
CA ALA A 32 -11.16 5.33 -4.39
C ALA A 32 -12.13 4.14 -4.22
N LYS A 33 -11.64 2.91 -4.25
CA LYS A 33 -12.44 1.71 -3.99
C LYS A 33 -12.98 1.65 -2.57
N TYR A 34 -12.15 2.02 -1.59
CA TYR A 34 -12.57 2.09 -0.20
C TYR A 34 -13.65 3.14 -0.01
N GLU A 35 -13.52 4.34 -0.60
CA GLU A 35 -14.55 5.38 -0.51
C GLU A 35 -15.88 4.97 -1.18
N GLN A 36 -15.84 4.28 -2.34
CA GLN A 36 -17.06 3.71 -2.94
C GLN A 36 -17.75 2.71 -2.01
N TYR A 37 -16.98 1.85 -1.36
CA TYR A 37 -17.51 0.93 -0.37
C TYR A 37 -18.15 1.66 0.82
N LEU A 38 -17.54 2.75 1.27
CA LEU A 38 -18.12 3.57 2.32
C LEU A 38 -19.46 4.17 1.89
N ASP A 39 -19.57 4.74 0.69
CA ASP A 39 -20.83 5.29 0.16
C ASP A 39 -21.93 4.22 0.05
N MET A 40 -21.58 3.01 -0.42
CA MET A 40 -22.51 1.88 -0.48
C MET A 40 -22.94 1.42 0.92
N SER A 41 -22.01 1.35 1.88
CA SER A 41 -22.31 0.97 3.26
C SER A 41 -23.17 2.01 4.00
N SER A 42 -22.94 3.31 3.74
CA SER A 42 -23.74 4.38 4.32
C SER A 42 -25.23 4.29 3.97
N LYS A 43 -25.56 3.69 2.82
CA LYS A 43 -26.94 3.46 2.38
C LYS A 43 -27.60 2.22 3.01
N GLY A 44 -26.82 1.27 3.53
CA GLY A 44 -27.29 -0.03 4.03
C GLY A 44 -27.28 -0.21 5.55
N GLY A 45 -26.72 0.75 6.30
CA GLY A 45 -26.53 0.65 7.75
C GLY A 45 -25.05 0.60 8.10
N GLN A 46 -24.67 1.43 9.08
CA GLN A 46 -23.31 1.76 9.51
C GLN A 46 -22.37 0.54 9.58
N GLN A 47 -21.65 0.24 8.49
CA GLN A 47 -20.59 -0.75 8.56
C GLN A 47 -19.43 -0.14 9.38
N PRO A 48 -18.86 -0.86 10.36
CA PRO A 48 -17.80 -0.33 11.20
C PRO A 48 -16.58 0.02 10.35
N GLN A 49 -16.36 1.33 10.15
CA GLN A 49 -15.16 1.84 9.50
C GLN A 49 -13.98 1.58 10.43
N SER A 50 -13.00 0.77 10.01
CA SER A 50 -11.78 0.66 10.79
C SER A 50 -11.01 1.98 10.70
N LEU A 51 -10.67 2.57 11.85
CA LEU A 51 -9.86 3.79 11.90
C LEU A 51 -8.53 3.60 11.16
N ASP A 52 -7.99 2.38 11.21
CA ASP A 52 -6.77 1.96 10.52
C ASP A 52 -6.89 2.14 9.00
N ALA A 53 -8.01 1.74 8.40
CA ALA A 53 -8.26 1.92 6.97
C ALA A 53 -8.39 3.39 6.58
N ARG A 54 -9.00 4.22 7.44
CA ARG A 54 -9.11 5.67 7.19
C ARG A 54 -7.74 6.34 7.22
N VAL A 55 -6.90 6.00 8.20
CA VAL A 55 -5.52 6.48 8.28
C VAL A 55 -4.72 6.01 7.05
N ALA A 56 -4.93 4.76 6.64
CA ALA A 56 -4.29 4.19 5.47
C ALA A 56 -4.70 4.87 4.15
N VAL A 57 -5.97 5.26 3.99
CA VAL A 57 -6.46 6.08 2.88
C VAL A 57 -5.77 7.45 2.84
N GLU A 58 -5.65 8.12 3.99
CA GLU A 58 -5.00 9.43 4.07
C GLU A 58 -3.50 9.33 3.75
N LYS A 59 -2.82 8.27 4.21
CA LYS A 59 -1.43 7.98 3.79
C LYS A 59 -1.33 7.79 2.29
N CYS A 60 -2.24 7.02 1.70
CA CYS A 60 -2.27 6.83 0.26
C CYS A 60 -2.49 8.11 -0.54
N LYS A 61 -3.39 8.99 -0.07
CA LYS A 61 -3.62 10.31 -0.66
C LYS A 61 -2.39 11.23 -0.54
N ALA A 62 -1.62 11.08 0.53
CA ALA A 62 -0.36 11.80 0.73
C ALA A 62 0.82 11.21 -0.08
N GLY A 63 0.59 10.13 -0.84
CA GLY A 63 1.64 9.43 -1.59
C GLY A 63 2.48 8.48 -0.74
N ASP A 64 2.10 8.25 0.52
CA ASP A 64 2.71 7.25 1.40
C ASP A 64 2.07 5.89 1.15
N THR A 65 2.84 5.01 0.51
CA THR A 65 2.38 3.70 0.10
C THR A 65 2.32 2.69 1.24
N SER A 66 2.81 3.05 2.43
CA SER A 66 2.61 2.29 3.67
C SER A 66 1.12 2.10 4.02
N GLY A 67 0.23 2.92 3.46
CA GLY A 67 -1.22 2.79 3.60
C GLY A 67 -1.82 1.59 2.87
N ILE A 68 -1.17 1.05 1.84
CA ILE A 68 -1.76 0.02 0.97
C ILE A 68 -2.22 -1.20 1.76
N SER A 69 -1.35 -1.74 2.61
CA SER A 69 -1.68 -2.94 3.40
C SER A 69 -2.88 -2.74 4.33
N GLY A 70 -3.08 -1.52 4.86
CA GLY A 70 -4.21 -1.19 5.72
C GLY A 70 -5.54 -1.21 4.96
N ILE A 71 -5.58 -0.59 3.77
CA ILE A 71 -6.77 -0.58 2.91
C ILE A 71 -7.04 -1.99 2.36
N GLU A 72 -6.02 -2.70 1.89
CA GLU A 72 -6.15 -4.06 1.36
C GLU A 72 -6.76 -5.00 2.41
N LYS A 73 -6.25 -4.95 3.65
CA LYS A 73 -6.80 -5.73 4.76
C LYS A 73 -8.25 -5.39 5.05
N ALA A 74 -8.60 -4.10 5.04
CA ALA A 74 -9.96 -3.65 5.32
C ALA A 74 -10.95 -4.09 4.24
N LEU A 75 -10.60 -3.92 2.95
CA LEU A 75 -11.42 -4.39 1.83
C LEU A 75 -11.57 -5.92 1.87
N LYS A 76 -10.49 -6.66 2.14
CA LYS A 76 -10.53 -8.12 2.26
C LYS A 76 -11.38 -8.59 3.44
N ALA A 77 -11.30 -7.91 4.58
CA ALA A 77 -12.15 -8.16 5.74
C ALA A 77 -13.63 -7.89 5.43
N ALA A 78 -13.92 -6.89 4.61
CA ALA A 78 -15.25 -6.58 4.10
C ALA A 78 -15.69 -7.47 2.92
N ARG A 79 -14.88 -8.46 2.51
CA ARG A 79 -15.11 -9.34 1.35
C ARG A 79 -15.27 -8.59 0.02
N ILE A 80 -14.56 -7.47 -0.12
CA ILE A 80 -14.55 -6.65 -1.33
C ILE A 80 -13.35 -7.02 -2.18
N ASP A 81 -13.58 -7.19 -3.48
CA ASP A 81 -12.53 -7.42 -4.47
C ASP A 81 -11.56 -6.25 -4.54
N LEU A 82 -10.28 -6.57 -4.50
CA LEU A 82 -9.21 -5.59 -4.56
C LEU A 82 -8.94 -5.21 -6.02
N PRO A 83 -8.61 -3.93 -6.29
CA PRO A 83 -8.16 -3.54 -7.62
C PRO A 83 -6.87 -4.31 -7.97
N PRO A 84 -6.60 -4.57 -9.26
CA PRO A 84 -5.34 -5.14 -9.70
C PRO A 84 -4.18 -4.17 -9.41
N ARG A 85 -3.07 -4.72 -8.91
CA ARG A 85 -1.78 -4.03 -8.85
C ARG A 85 -1.37 -3.69 -10.29
N SER A 86 -1.17 -2.41 -10.60
CA SER A 86 -0.63 -1.94 -11.89
C SER A 86 0.86 -1.70 -11.81
#